data_AF-A0A9P5NT71-F1
#
_entry.id   AF-A0A9P5NT71-F1
#
_cell.length_a   1.000
_cell.length_b   1.000
_cell.length_c   1.000
_cell.angle_alpha   90.00
_cell.angle_beta   90.00
_cell.angle_gamma   90.00
#
_symmetry.space_group_name_H-M   'P 1'
#
loop_
_entity.id
_entity.type
_entity.pdbx_description
1 polymer ?
#
loop_
_entity_poly.entity_id
_entity_poly.type
_entity_poly.pdbx_seq_one_letter_code
_entity_poly.pdbx_strand_id
1 'polypeptide(L)'
;MVSRPRVPLPVEYGNDTEFWVEYPSGLVDVSRTDRLPAEAKDDAKFQPPPLKATQLDIPVDGDRVVRVDKEKTALVVIDMQNFFLHPDLRTHETGLACVDPLMNIIPPLRSVGSKILWVNWGLTDHELKTLPPSLIRSFRKHNGGGFGSELPGNFGRLLMRDAYNSELYEPLQSEYLKGAKNGTDFWIHKNRMSGIWGYQTALDLFLKENGITTLLLAGVNTDQCVLGTLVDAYYRGYDCIVLEDGTATTSPEGAFENVIYNTGNSYGFVTDTKRVIGAVGL
;
A
#
# COMPACT_ATOMS: atom_id res chain seq x y z
N MET A 1 0.40 -2.68 18.99
CA MET A 1 0.38 -1.40 19.74
C MET A 1 1.67 -0.64 19.43
N VAL A 2 1.56 0.56 18.85
CA VAL A 2 2.70 1.45 18.57
C VAL A 2 3.26 1.97 19.89
N SER A 3 4.56 1.83 20.10
CA SER A 3 5.24 2.18 21.37
C SER A 3 6.17 3.39 21.26
N ARG A 4 6.27 4.03 20.09
CA ARG A 4 7.15 5.18 19.87
C ARG A 4 6.66 6.41 20.67
N PRO A 5 7.45 6.94 21.62
CA PRO A 5 7.06 8.12 22.40
C PRO A 5 6.99 9.37 21.52
N ARG A 6 6.15 10.33 21.90
CA ARG A 6 6.11 11.65 21.23
C ARG A 6 7.42 12.39 21.44
N VAL A 7 7.81 13.19 20.45
CA VAL A 7 8.96 14.09 20.59
C VAL A 7 8.65 15.20 21.60
N PRO A 8 9.62 15.61 22.45
CA PRO A 8 9.41 16.67 23.43
C PRO A 8 9.44 18.08 22.82
N LEU A 9 10.06 18.22 21.64
CA LEU A 9 10.20 19.44 20.84
C LEU A 9 9.90 19.10 19.38
N PRO A 10 9.50 20.05 18.53
CA PRO A 10 9.40 19.81 17.09
C PRO A 10 10.72 19.32 16.51
N VAL A 11 10.68 18.27 15.68
CA VAL A 11 11.86 17.67 15.05
C VAL A 11 11.65 17.59 13.55
N GLU A 12 12.56 18.20 12.78
CA GLU A 12 12.67 17.97 11.34
C GLU A 12 13.63 16.79 11.11
N TYR A 13 13.17 15.79 10.36
CA TYR A 13 13.97 14.69 9.88
C TYR A 13 14.29 14.88 8.40
N GLY A 14 15.42 14.33 7.94
CA GLY A 14 15.76 14.26 6.52
C GLY A 14 16.84 15.26 6.08
N ASN A 15 16.75 15.73 4.84
CA ASN A 15 17.72 16.57 4.14
C ASN A 15 17.02 17.69 3.32
N ASP A 16 17.76 18.39 2.46
CA ASP A 16 17.24 19.54 1.72
C ASP A 16 16.10 19.22 0.75
N THR A 17 16.05 17.99 0.22
CA THR A 17 15.04 17.57 -0.76
C THR A 17 14.00 16.60 -0.20
N GLU A 18 14.36 15.85 0.83
CA GLU A 18 13.50 14.84 1.47
C GLU A 18 13.45 15.10 2.96
N PHE A 19 12.35 15.64 3.47
CA PHE A 19 12.20 15.99 4.88
C PHE A 19 10.76 15.80 5.38
N TRP A 20 10.59 15.71 6.69
CA TRP A 20 9.28 15.76 7.34
C TRP A 20 9.43 16.22 8.78
N VAL A 21 8.35 16.70 9.39
CA VAL A 21 8.38 17.30 10.73
C VAL A 21 7.46 16.55 11.69
N GLU A 22 7.97 16.16 12.84
CA GLU A 22 7.18 15.61 13.95
C GLU A 22 7.01 16.66 15.04
N TYR A 23 5.79 16.79 15.56
CA TYR A 23 5.43 17.77 16.58
C TYR A 23 5.08 17.10 17.92
N PRO A 24 5.28 17.78 19.06
CA PRO A 24 4.92 17.25 20.38
C PRO A 24 3.44 16.91 20.56
N SER A 25 2.56 17.48 19.72
CA SER A 25 1.13 17.14 19.68
C SER A 25 0.87 15.70 19.23
N GLY A 26 1.83 15.04 18.59
CA GLY A 26 1.66 13.74 17.93
C GLY A 26 1.36 13.84 16.43
N LEU A 27 1.35 15.06 15.88
CA LEU A 27 1.29 15.27 14.42
C LEU A 27 2.64 14.92 13.79
N VAL A 28 2.58 14.17 12.70
CA VAL A 28 3.72 13.85 11.84
C VAL A 28 3.41 14.36 10.42
N ASP A 29 4.06 15.45 10.01
CA ASP A 29 3.84 16.08 8.70
C ASP A 29 4.82 15.56 7.66
N VAL A 30 4.38 14.56 6.90
CA VAL A 30 5.11 13.96 5.78
C VAL A 30 4.79 14.61 4.43
N SER A 31 3.99 15.67 4.41
CA SER A 31 3.59 16.35 3.16
C SER A 31 4.76 17.04 2.44
N ARG A 32 5.90 17.23 3.11
CA ARG A 32 7.09 17.95 2.61
C ARG A 32 6.77 19.39 2.18
N THR A 33 5.81 20.06 2.84
CA THR A 33 5.36 21.39 2.42
C THR A 33 5.97 22.55 3.22
N ASP A 34 6.21 22.37 4.52
CA ASP A 34 6.73 23.42 5.40
C ASP A 34 7.92 22.90 6.20
N ARG A 35 9.08 23.56 6.06
CA ARG A 35 10.27 23.28 6.88
C ARG A 35 10.04 23.77 8.31
N LEU A 36 10.73 23.16 9.26
CA LEU A 36 10.71 23.61 10.65
C LEU A 36 11.51 24.93 10.80
N PRO A 37 10.88 26.05 11.19
CA PRO A 37 11.59 27.31 11.38
C PRO A 37 12.66 27.21 12.47
N ALA A 38 13.72 28.01 12.40
CA ALA A 38 14.83 27.94 13.35
C ALA A 38 14.37 28.23 14.79
N GLU A 39 13.46 29.19 14.94
CA GLU A 39 12.84 29.60 16.19
C GLU A 39 11.94 28.53 16.83
N ALA A 40 11.48 27.55 16.04
CA ALA A 40 10.56 26.50 16.50
C ALA A 40 11.28 25.31 17.16
N LYS A 41 12.59 25.15 16.91
CA LYS A 41 13.36 23.97 17.34
C LYS A 41 13.45 23.81 18.86
N ASP A 42 13.37 24.93 19.59
CA ASP A 42 13.47 24.97 21.05
C ASP A 42 12.14 25.34 21.74
N ASP A 43 11.02 25.39 21.00
CA ASP A 43 9.70 25.74 21.52
C ASP A 43 8.74 24.54 21.50
N ALA A 44 8.57 23.91 22.67
CA ALA A 44 7.62 22.81 22.86
C ALA A 44 6.15 23.20 22.63
N LYS A 45 5.83 24.50 22.63
CA LYS A 45 4.49 25.02 22.40
C LYS A 45 4.26 25.45 20.95
N PHE A 46 5.29 25.36 20.10
CA PHE A 46 5.17 25.68 18.70
C PHE A 46 4.07 24.84 18.06
N GLN A 47 3.14 25.51 17.40
CA GLN A 47 2.02 24.85 16.74
C GLN A 47 2.40 24.49 15.31
N PRO A 48 1.98 23.32 14.81
CA PRO A 48 2.17 23.00 13.41
C PRO A 48 1.45 24.03 12.51
N PRO A 49 1.93 24.23 11.28
CA PRO A 49 1.23 25.04 10.30
C PRO A 49 -0.24 24.61 10.15
N PRO A 50 -1.17 25.53 9.83
CA PRO A 50 -2.54 25.17 9.54
C PRO A 50 -2.64 24.15 8.39
N LEU A 51 -3.63 23.26 8.46
CA LEU A 51 -3.91 22.30 7.40
C LEU A 51 -4.23 23.02 6.08
N LYS A 52 -3.50 22.69 5.02
CA LYS A 52 -3.73 23.24 3.66
C LYS A 52 -4.80 22.45 2.93
N ALA A 53 -5.44 23.07 1.94
CA ALA A 53 -6.48 22.42 1.14
C ALA A 53 -5.99 21.16 0.38
N THR A 54 -4.70 21.08 0.06
CA THR A 54 -4.07 19.92 -0.59
C THR A 54 -3.73 18.80 0.38
N GLN A 55 -3.97 18.97 1.68
CA GLN A 55 -3.53 18.04 2.71
C GLN A 55 -4.69 17.30 3.39
N LEU A 56 -4.36 16.15 3.97
CA LEU A 56 -5.22 15.37 4.86
C LEU A 56 -4.49 15.11 6.17
N ASP A 57 -5.20 15.24 7.28
CA ASP A 57 -4.74 14.81 8.61
C ASP A 57 -5.38 13.46 8.93
N ILE A 58 -4.61 12.38 8.74
CA ILE A 58 -5.10 11.00 8.90
C ILE A 58 -4.76 10.51 10.30
N PRO A 59 -5.74 10.18 11.16
CA PRO A 59 -5.46 9.52 12.43
C PRO A 59 -4.81 8.16 12.19
N VAL A 60 -3.76 7.86 12.96
CA VAL A 60 -3.02 6.59 12.91
C VAL A 60 -2.85 6.02 14.32
N ASP A 61 -2.39 4.79 14.42
CA ASP A 61 -2.15 4.14 15.71
C ASP A 61 -1.16 4.90 16.60
N GLY A 62 -1.32 4.73 17.92
CA GLY A 62 -0.47 5.38 18.90
C GLY A 62 -0.88 6.82 19.26
N ASP A 63 -2.17 7.16 19.06
CA ASP A 63 -2.73 8.50 19.29
C ASP A 63 -1.94 9.57 18.54
N ARG A 64 -1.82 9.36 17.22
CA ARG A 64 -1.04 10.19 16.29
C ARG A 64 -1.88 10.55 15.09
N VAL A 65 -1.41 11.58 14.39
CA VAL A 65 -1.98 12.03 13.12
C VAL A 65 -0.84 12.14 12.13
N VAL A 66 -1.02 11.61 10.93
CA VAL A 66 -0.08 11.80 9.82
C VAL A 66 -0.70 12.76 8.83
N ARG A 67 -0.01 13.88 8.58
CA ARG A 67 -0.39 14.83 7.54
C ARG A 67 0.27 14.47 6.23
N VAL A 68 -0.54 14.27 5.21
CA VAL A 68 -0.10 13.89 3.86
C VAL A 68 -0.57 14.92 2.83
N ASP A 69 0.13 15.03 1.71
CA ASP A 69 -0.37 15.74 0.53
C ASP A 69 -1.20 14.77 -0.34
N LYS A 70 -2.42 15.17 -0.70
CA LYS A 70 -3.40 14.33 -1.42
C LYS A 70 -2.88 13.87 -2.77
N GLU A 71 -2.23 14.76 -3.53
CA GLU A 71 -1.77 14.50 -4.90
C GLU A 71 -0.46 13.71 -4.92
N LYS A 72 0.34 13.81 -3.85
CA LYS A 72 1.54 12.99 -3.64
C LYS A 72 1.28 11.67 -2.91
N THR A 73 0.01 11.33 -2.69
CA THR A 73 -0.42 10.10 -2.04
C THR A 73 -1.07 9.14 -3.04
N ALA A 74 -0.68 7.87 -2.96
CA ALA A 74 -1.33 6.79 -3.71
C ALA A 74 -1.83 5.67 -2.79
N LEU A 75 -3.02 5.14 -3.08
CA LEU A 75 -3.45 3.85 -2.56
C LEU A 75 -2.90 2.74 -3.45
N VAL A 76 -2.14 1.83 -2.85
CA VAL A 76 -1.53 0.68 -3.51
C VAL A 76 -2.28 -0.57 -3.06
N VAL A 77 -3.15 -1.09 -3.94
CA VAL A 77 -3.95 -2.31 -3.72
C VAL A 77 -3.21 -3.49 -4.33
N ILE A 78 -2.77 -4.42 -3.48
CA ILE A 78 -1.85 -5.49 -3.87
C ILE A 78 -2.59 -6.82 -3.99
N ASP A 79 -2.49 -7.45 -5.17
CA ASP A 79 -2.89 -8.84 -5.44
C ASP A 79 -4.31 -9.23 -4.98
N MET A 80 -5.27 -8.31 -5.01
CA MET A 80 -6.69 -8.60 -4.75
C MET A 80 -7.34 -9.33 -5.96
N GLN A 81 -6.66 -10.37 -6.45
CA GLN A 81 -6.96 -11.10 -7.68
C GLN A 81 -7.73 -12.39 -7.38
N ASN A 82 -8.45 -12.89 -8.39
CA ASN A 82 -9.20 -14.14 -8.31
C ASN A 82 -8.34 -15.31 -7.82
N PHE A 83 -7.06 -15.40 -8.20
CA PHE A 83 -6.17 -16.45 -7.71
C PHE A 83 -6.04 -16.50 -6.17
N PHE A 84 -6.08 -15.34 -5.52
CA PHE A 84 -5.89 -15.23 -4.08
C PHE A 84 -7.21 -15.31 -3.31
N LEU A 85 -8.31 -14.88 -3.93
CA LEU A 85 -9.58 -14.64 -3.22
C LEU A 85 -10.74 -15.52 -3.70
N HIS A 86 -10.72 -16.03 -4.94
CA HIS A 86 -11.84 -16.82 -5.45
C HIS A 86 -11.97 -18.14 -4.66
N PRO A 87 -13.16 -18.45 -4.10
CA PRO A 87 -13.35 -19.61 -3.23
C PRO A 87 -12.93 -20.95 -3.84
N ASP A 88 -13.13 -21.13 -5.16
CA ASP A 88 -12.72 -22.34 -5.88
C ASP A 88 -11.19 -22.52 -5.99
N LEU A 89 -10.40 -21.46 -5.81
CA LEU A 89 -8.94 -21.51 -5.90
C LEU A 89 -8.27 -21.48 -4.52
N ARG A 90 -8.86 -20.75 -3.56
CA ARG A 90 -8.26 -20.54 -2.23
C ARG A 90 -9.30 -20.22 -1.18
N THR A 91 -9.16 -20.84 -0.01
CA THR A 91 -9.89 -20.44 1.21
C THR A 91 -9.15 -19.25 1.84
N HIS A 92 -9.69 -18.04 1.69
CA HIS A 92 -9.11 -16.81 2.22
C HIS A 92 -10.18 -15.84 2.73
N GLU A 93 -10.97 -16.27 3.72
CA GLU A 93 -12.11 -15.51 4.27
C GLU A 93 -11.73 -14.10 4.74
N THR A 94 -10.59 -13.97 5.43
CA THR A 94 -10.07 -12.66 5.88
C THR A 94 -9.66 -11.75 4.73
N GLY A 95 -9.18 -12.31 3.61
CA GLY A 95 -8.86 -11.54 2.40
C GLY A 95 -10.12 -11.08 1.69
N LEU A 96 -11.16 -11.90 1.64
CA LEU A 96 -12.48 -11.50 1.17
C LEU A 96 -13.08 -10.38 2.03
N ALA A 97 -12.85 -10.40 3.35
CA ALA A 97 -13.31 -9.35 4.25
C ALA A 97 -12.64 -7.97 3.98
N CYS A 98 -11.48 -7.93 3.33
CA CYS A 98 -10.82 -6.67 2.94
C CYS A 98 -11.49 -5.98 1.74
N VAL A 99 -12.34 -6.68 0.99
CA VAL A 99 -13.00 -6.15 -0.22
C VAL A 99 -13.90 -4.96 0.12
N ASP A 100 -14.75 -5.08 1.13
CA ASP A 100 -15.69 -4.01 1.50
C ASP A 100 -14.96 -2.73 1.99
N PRO A 101 -13.97 -2.80 2.90
CA PRO A 101 -13.12 -1.66 3.23
C PRO A 101 -12.51 -0.96 2.01
N LEU A 102 -11.96 -1.75 1.06
CA LEU A 102 -11.38 -1.21 -0.16
C LEU A 102 -12.41 -0.52 -1.05
N MET A 103 -13.58 -1.13 -1.24
CA MET A 103 -14.68 -0.53 -2.00
C MET A 103 -15.16 0.79 -1.38
N ASN A 104 -15.05 0.94 -0.07
CA ASN A 104 -15.47 2.16 0.64
C ASN A 104 -14.41 3.28 0.60
N ILE A 105 -13.12 2.96 0.64
CA ILE A 105 -12.04 3.98 0.68
C ILE A 105 -11.67 4.50 -0.71
N ILE A 106 -11.82 3.68 -1.76
CA ILE A 106 -11.40 4.03 -3.13
C ILE A 106 -12.12 5.30 -3.64
N PRO A 107 -13.47 5.42 -3.60
CA PRO A 107 -14.14 6.61 -4.13
C PRO A 107 -13.79 7.92 -3.39
N PRO A 108 -13.74 7.98 -2.05
CA PRO A 108 -13.24 9.15 -1.31
C PRO A 108 -11.85 9.59 -1.73
N LEU A 109 -10.89 8.66 -1.81
CA LEU A 109 -9.51 8.98 -2.20
C LEU A 109 -9.43 9.53 -3.63
N ARG A 110 -10.18 8.97 -4.57
CA ARG A 110 -10.25 9.50 -5.94
C ARG A 110 -10.79 10.93 -5.96
N SER A 111 -11.81 11.23 -5.14
CA SER A 111 -12.45 12.55 -5.11
C SER A 111 -11.51 13.69 -4.68
N VAL A 112 -10.44 13.36 -3.95
CA VAL A 112 -9.42 14.31 -3.50
C VAL A 112 -8.13 14.28 -4.32
N GLY A 113 -8.11 13.53 -5.43
CA GLY A 113 -6.98 13.49 -6.37
C GLY A 113 -5.92 12.43 -6.08
N SER A 114 -6.04 11.65 -5.00
CA SER A 114 -5.14 10.52 -4.73
C SER A 114 -5.26 9.46 -5.82
N LYS A 115 -4.12 8.90 -6.21
CA LYS A 115 -4.05 7.87 -7.26
C LYS A 115 -4.35 6.49 -6.68
N ILE A 116 -5.02 5.63 -7.46
CA ILE A 116 -5.26 4.24 -7.08
C ILE A 116 -4.41 3.33 -7.97
N LEU A 117 -3.49 2.58 -7.38
CA LEU A 117 -2.55 1.71 -8.07
C LEU A 117 -2.89 0.26 -7.77
N TRP A 118 -3.26 -0.48 -8.81
CA TRP A 118 -3.61 -1.90 -8.73
C TRP A 118 -2.36 -2.72 -9.07
N VAL A 119 -1.64 -3.14 -8.03
CA VAL A 119 -0.31 -3.75 -8.13
C VAL A 119 -0.45 -5.27 -8.03
N ASN A 120 -0.49 -5.91 -9.20
CA ASN A 120 -0.99 -7.27 -9.34
C ASN A 120 -0.02 -8.15 -10.11
N TRP A 121 0.01 -9.45 -9.78
CA TRP A 121 0.68 -10.42 -10.63
C TRP A 121 0.11 -10.40 -12.05
N GLY A 122 1.00 -10.42 -13.03
CA GLY A 122 0.61 -10.57 -14.43
C GLY A 122 1.85 -10.82 -15.26
N LEU A 123 2.21 -12.09 -15.35
CA LEU A 123 3.42 -12.54 -16.02
C LEU A 123 3.23 -12.64 -17.53
N THR A 124 4.29 -12.34 -18.26
CA THR A 124 4.45 -12.65 -19.68
C THR A 124 5.24 -13.95 -19.87
N ASP A 125 5.15 -14.55 -21.06
CA ASP A 125 5.95 -15.74 -21.39
C ASP A 125 7.47 -15.47 -21.38
N HIS A 126 7.88 -14.21 -21.57
CA HIS A 126 9.27 -13.82 -21.41
C HIS A 126 9.69 -13.85 -19.93
N GLU A 127 8.88 -13.26 -19.05
CA GLU A 127 9.20 -13.20 -17.62
C GLU A 127 9.29 -14.59 -16.99
N LEU A 128 8.48 -15.56 -17.42
CA LEU A 128 8.56 -16.96 -16.98
C LEU A 128 9.98 -17.55 -17.12
N LYS A 129 10.73 -17.13 -18.15
CA LYS A 129 12.11 -17.61 -18.42
C LYS A 129 13.15 -16.96 -17.50
N THR A 130 12.79 -15.88 -16.81
CA THR A 130 13.70 -15.07 -15.98
C THR A 130 13.33 -15.08 -14.49
N LEU A 131 12.29 -15.83 -14.10
CA LEU A 131 11.92 -15.99 -12.70
C LEU A 131 13.04 -16.72 -11.94
N PRO A 132 13.41 -16.25 -10.74
CA PRO A 132 14.43 -16.92 -9.95
C PRO A 132 13.91 -18.27 -9.43
N PRO A 133 14.77 -19.31 -9.35
CA PRO A 133 14.37 -20.65 -8.92
C PRO A 133 13.69 -20.69 -7.55
N SER A 134 14.09 -19.84 -6.60
CA SER A 134 13.45 -19.73 -5.28
C SER A 134 11.98 -19.32 -5.38
N LEU A 135 11.67 -18.33 -6.23
CA LEU A 135 10.31 -17.88 -6.45
C LEU A 135 9.48 -18.95 -7.18
N ILE A 136 10.05 -19.59 -8.20
CA ILE A 136 9.40 -20.70 -8.91
C ILE A 136 9.05 -21.82 -7.92
N ARG A 137 9.99 -22.18 -7.03
CA ARG A 137 9.77 -23.22 -6.02
C ARG A 137 8.61 -22.86 -5.09
N SER A 138 8.52 -21.62 -4.63
CA SER A 138 7.46 -21.18 -3.70
C SER A 138 6.05 -21.27 -4.29
N PHE A 139 5.90 -21.10 -5.60
CA PHE A 139 4.59 -21.13 -6.28
C PHE A 139 4.29 -22.47 -6.99
N ARG A 140 5.20 -23.44 -6.91
CA ARG A 140 4.98 -24.77 -7.49
C ARG A 140 4.24 -25.66 -6.51
N LYS A 141 3.02 -26.08 -6.85
CA LYS A 141 2.27 -27.10 -6.10
C LYS A 141 2.58 -28.49 -6.67
N HIS A 142 2.68 -29.50 -5.79
CA HIS A 142 3.04 -30.88 -6.20
C HIS A 142 2.15 -31.46 -7.32
N ASN A 143 0.87 -31.08 -7.39
CA ASN A 143 -0.10 -31.61 -8.35
C ASN A 143 -0.82 -30.55 -9.22
N GLY A 144 -0.47 -29.26 -9.08
CA GLY A 144 -1.20 -28.15 -9.72
C GLY A 144 -0.35 -27.28 -10.64
N GLY A 145 0.89 -27.70 -10.93
CA GLY A 145 1.84 -26.91 -11.71
C GLY A 145 2.41 -25.74 -10.92
N GLY A 146 2.84 -24.71 -11.65
CA GLY A 146 3.45 -23.49 -11.13
C GLY A 146 3.14 -22.33 -12.09
N PHE A 147 3.85 -21.21 -11.98
CA PHE A 147 3.60 -20.06 -12.87
C PHE A 147 3.45 -20.48 -14.35
N GLY A 148 2.36 -20.01 -14.98
CA GLY A 148 2.06 -20.27 -16.39
C GLY A 148 1.42 -21.62 -16.71
N SER A 149 1.21 -22.53 -15.76
CA SER A 149 0.45 -23.77 -15.98
C SER A 149 -1.05 -23.50 -16.03
N GLU A 150 -1.80 -24.29 -16.79
CA GLU A 150 -3.27 -24.23 -16.81
C GLU A 150 -3.84 -24.64 -15.45
N LEU A 151 -4.68 -23.77 -14.88
CA LEU A 151 -5.45 -24.08 -13.69
C LEU A 151 -6.70 -24.89 -14.08
N PRO A 152 -7.16 -25.81 -13.21
CA PRO A 152 -8.42 -26.53 -13.46
C PRO A 152 -9.60 -25.56 -13.53
N GLY A 153 -10.61 -25.88 -14.34
CA GLY A 153 -11.73 -24.97 -14.61
C GLY A 153 -11.40 -23.92 -15.66
N ASN A 154 -12.14 -22.81 -15.69
CA ASN A 154 -11.98 -21.73 -16.66
C ASN A 154 -11.15 -20.55 -16.10
N PHE A 155 -10.16 -20.83 -15.25
CA PHE A 155 -9.32 -19.82 -14.61
C PHE A 155 -8.10 -19.40 -15.45
N GLY A 156 -7.78 -20.18 -16.49
CA GLY A 156 -6.64 -19.95 -17.38
C GLY A 156 -5.27 -20.22 -16.73
N ARG A 157 -4.22 -19.70 -17.36
CA ARG A 157 -2.82 -19.91 -16.95
C ARG A 157 -2.49 -19.16 -15.67
N LEU A 158 -1.88 -19.86 -14.71
CA LEU A 158 -1.60 -19.34 -13.38
C LEU A 158 -0.76 -18.05 -13.42
N LEU A 159 -1.33 -16.96 -12.90
CA LEU A 159 -0.73 -15.63 -12.71
C LEU A 159 -0.17 -14.99 -14.00
N MET A 160 -0.69 -15.40 -15.16
CA MET A 160 -0.36 -14.82 -16.46
C MET A 160 -1.28 -13.64 -16.78
N ARG A 161 -0.76 -12.66 -17.53
CA ARG A 161 -1.61 -11.57 -18.05
C ARG A 161 -2.80 -12.13 -18.83
N ASP A 162 -3.92 -11.43 -18.72
CA ASP A 162 -5.18 -11.72 -19.43
C ASP A 162 -5.84 -13.06 -19.05
N ALA A 163 -5.33 -13.77 -18.04
CA ALA A 163 -6.00 -14.93 -17.48
C ALA A 163 -6.99 -14.53 -16.38
N TYR A 164 -8.13 -15.20 -16.31
CA TYR A 164 -9.20 -14.88 -15.34
C TYR A 164 -8.70 -14.90 -13.87
N ASN A 165 -7.81 -15.84 -13.52
CA ASN A 165 -7.22 -15.87 -12.18
C ASN A 165 -6.36 -14.63 -11.84
N SER A 166 -5.90 -13.89 -12.85
CA SER A 166 -5.10 -12.67 -12.69
C SER A 166 -5.92 -11.38 -12.81
N GLU A 167 -7.22 -11.48 -13.08
CA GLU A 167 -8.15 -10.36 -12.90
C GLU A 167 -8.37 -10.10 -11.41
N LEU A 168 -8.81 -8.88 -11.07
CA LEU A 168 -9.23 -8.57 -9.72
C LEU A 168 -10.47 -9.40 -9.36
N TYR A 169 -10.61 -9.72 -8.08
CA TYR A 169 -11.81 -10.34 -7.58
C TYR A 169 -12.97 -9.33 -7.61
N GLU A 170 -14.15 -9.72 -8.08
CA GLU A 170 -15.32 -8.83 -8.06
C GLU A 170 -15.78 -8.55 -6.62
N PRO A 171 -16.22 -7.32 -6.29
CA PRO A 171 -16.52 -6.17 -7.16
C PRO A 171 -15.33 -5.26 -7.54
N LEU A 172 -14.09 -5.58 -7.13
CA LEU A 172 -12.93 -4.70 -7.33
C LEU A 172 -12.56 -4.53 -8.81
N GLN A 173 -12.76 -5.56 -9.63
CA GLN A 173 -12.54 -5.48 -11.08
C GLN A 173 -13.46 -4.42 -11.71
N SER A 174 -14.75 -4.45 -11.37
CA SER A 174 -15.71 -3.43 -11.79
C SER A 174 -15.32 -2.04 -11.31
N GLU A 175 -14.79 -1.92 -10.09
CA GLU A 175 -14.37 -0.63 -9.53
C GLU A 175 -13.11 -0.08 -10.20
N TYR A 176 -12.12 -0.93 -10.52
CA TYR A 176 -10.95 -0.58 -11.31
C TYR A 176 -11.36 -0.03 -12.68
N LEU A 177 -12.27 -0.70 -13.40
CA LEU A 177 -12.68 -0.28 -14.75
C LEU A 177 -13.30 1.13 -14.76
N LYS A 178 -14.05 1.50 -13.71
CA LYS A 178 -14.59 2.87 -13.56
C LYS A 178 -13.46 3.88 -13.41
N GLY A 179 -12.50 3.61 -12.53
CA GLY A 179 -11.37 4.50 -12.26
C GLY A 179 -10.42 4.63 -13.44
N ALA A 180 -10.14 3.53 -14.14
CA ALA A 180 -9.28 3.49 -15.32
C ALA A 180 -9.88 4.34 -16.45
N LYS A 181 -11.19 4.24 -16.67
CA LYS A 181 -11.92 5.08 -17.64
C LYS A 181 -11.82 6.58 -17.31
N ASN A 182 -11.73 6.92 -16.02
CA ASN A 182 -11.63 8.29 -15.54
C ASN A 182 -10.18 8.79 -15.36
N GLY A 183 -9.17 7.96 -15.63
CA GLY A 183 -7.76 8.31 -15.44
C GLY A 183 -7.33 8.47 -13.98
N THR A 184 -8.06 7.89 -13.03
CA THR A 184 -7.73 7.91 -11.59
C THR A 184 -7.01 6.65 -11.12
N ASP A 185 -7.14 5.56 -11.88
CA ASP A 185 -6.66 4.24 -11.51
C ASP A 185 -5.72 3.68 -12.55
N PHE A 186 -4.67 3.01 -12.07
CA PHE A 186 -3.58 2.54 -12.92
C PHE A 186 -3.24 1.10 -12.58
N TRP A 187 -3.19 0.26 -13.61
CA TRP A 187 -2.79 -1.13 -13.46
C TRP A 187 -1.27 -1.27 -13.54
N ILE A 188 -0.69 -1.94 -12.56
CA ILE A 188 0.74 -2.18 -12.45
C ILE A 188 0.98 -3.68 -12.39
N HIS A 189 1.55 -4.24 -13.46
CA HIS A 189 1.97 -5.63 -13.45
C HIS A 189 3.28 -5.80 -12.69
N LYS A 190 3.28 -6.71 -11.70
CA LYS A 190 4.50 -7.18 -11.04
C LYS A 190 4.79 -8.64 -11.37
N ASN A 191 6.06 -8.98 -11.25
CA ASN A 191 6.61 -10.30 -11.53
C ASN A 191 7.44 -10.87 -10.37
N ARG A 192 7.34 -10.23 -9.19
CA ARG A 192 7.91 -10.66 -7.91
C ARG A 192 6.87 -10.42 -6.81
N MET A 193 7.17 -10.87 -5.58
CA MET A 193 6.31 -10.64 -4.43
C MET A 193 6.13 -9.14 -4.16
N SER A 194 7.23 -8.40 -4.02
CA SER A 194 7.21 -6.94 -3.94
C SER A 194 6.89 -6.31 -5.29
N GLY A 195 5.99 -5.33 -5.30
CA GLY A 195 5.67 -4.51 -6.47
C GLY A 195 6.79 -3.57 -6.89
N ILE A 196 7.76 -3.31 -5.99
CA ILE A 196 8.86 -2.36 -6.18
C ILE A 196 10.23 -2.97 -5.84
N TRP A 197 10.39 -4.27 -6.10
CA TRP A 197 11.59 -5.06 -5.78
C TRP A 197 12.90 -4.55 -6.42
N GLY A 198 12.81 -3.70 -7.45
CA GLY A 198 13.95 -3.24 -8.23
C GLY A 198 13.75 -1.83 -8.78
N TYR A 199 14.85 -1.19 -9.16
CA TYR A 199 14.78 0.03 -9.96
C TYR A 199 14.11 -0.25 -11.29
N GLN A 200 13.40 0.73 -11.84
CA GLN A 200 12.73 0.63 -13.14
C GLN A 200 11.67 -0.48 -13.22
N THR A 201 11.17 -0.97 -12.08
CA THR A 201 9.89 -1.68 -12.05
C THR A 201 8.77 -0.74 -12.47
N ALA A 202 7.67 -1.26 -13.00
CA ALA A 202 6.55 -0.43 -13.43
C ALA A 202 6.02 0.48 -12.29
N LEU A 203 5.99 -0.04 -11.05
CA LEU A 203 5.64 0.76 -9.89
C LEU A 203 6.68 1.86 -9.59
N ASP A 204 7.97 1.53 -9.59
CA ASP A 204 9.05 2.51 -9.35
C ASP A 204 9.01 3.68 -10.34
N LEU A 205 8.81 3.38 -11.63
CA LEU A 205 8.70 4.40 -12.67
C LEU A 205 7.46 5.27 -12.47
N PHE A 206 6.31 4.65 -12.25
CA PHE A 206 5.05 5.39 -12.06
C PHE A 206 5.13 6.35 -10.87
N LEU A 207 5.60 5.86 -9.72
CA LEU A 207 5.68 6.67 -8.50
C LEU A 207 6.61 7.87 -8.68
N LYS A 208 7.77 7.67 -9.31
CA LYS A 208 8.74 8.76 -9.60
C LYS A 208 8.19 9.77 -10.61
N GLU A 209 7.59 9.31 -11.69
CA GLU A 209 7.05 10.18 -12.75
C GLU A 209 5.88 11.03 -12.25
N ASN A 210 5.12 10.54 -11.26
CA ASN A 210 3.98 11.25 -10.68
C ASN A 210 4.30 11.97 -9.36
N GLY A 211 5.58 11.99 -8.92
CA GLY A 211 5.98 12.67 -7.69
C GLY A 211 5.31 12.13 -6.43
N ILE A 212 4.93 10.86 -6.41
CA ILE A 212 4.31 10.22 -5.25
C ILE A 212 5.37 10.00 -4.19
N THR A 213 5.08 10.38 -2.95
CA THR A 213 5.99 10.22 -1.80
C THR A 213 5.36 9.42 -0.67
N THR A 214 4.04 9.27 -0.66
CA THR A 214 3.30 8.59 0.41
C THR A 214 2.44 7.46 -0.16
N LEU A 215 2.50 6.28 0.46
CA LEU A 215 1.79 5.09 0.03
C LEU A 215 0.84 4.61 1.13
N LEU A 216 -0.46 4.58 0.84
CA LEU A 216 -1.43 3.78 1.58
C LEU A 216 -1.36 2.35 1.03
N LEU A 217 -1.04 1.36 1.85
CA LEU A 217 -0.80 -0.02 1.43
C LEU A 217 -1.94 -0.92 1.91
N ALA A 218 -2.49 -1.71 0.98
CA ALA A 218 -3.55 -2.67 1.25
C ALA A 218 -3.44 -3.88 0.31
N GLY A 219 -4.27 -4.89 0.57
CA GLY A 219 -4.37 -6.11 -0.23
C GLY A 219 -3.78 -7.34 0.46
N VAL A 220 -3.45 -8.36 -0.32
CA VAL A 220 -3.04 -9.67 0.18
C VAL A 220 -1.72 -10.13 -0.46
N ASN A 221 -0.92 -10.99 0.17
CA ASN A 221 -0.97 -11.37 1.58
C ASN A 221 -0.17 -10.37 2.43
N THR A 222 -0.66 -10.03 3.63
CA THR A 222 -0.04 -9.06 4.57
C THR A 222 1.44 -9.33 4.80
N ASP A 223 1.81 -10.58 5.08
CA ASP A 223 3.17 -11.03 5.42
C ASP A 223 4.03 -11.42 4.21
N GLN A 224 3.53 -11.22 2.98
CA GLN A 224 4.24 -11.60 1.75
C GLN A 224 4.32 -10.43 0.78
N CYS A 225 3.37 -10.30 -0.14
CA CYS A 225 3.42 -9.28 -1.19
C CYS A 225 3.25 -7.86 -0.61
N VAL A 226 2.40 -7.69 0.40
CA VAL A 226 2.23 -6.42 1.10
C VAL A 226 3.49 -6.07 1.89
N LEU A 227 3.97 -6.97 2.75
CA LEU A 227 5.22 -6.76 3.50
C LEU A 227 6.43 -6.51 2.57
N GLY A 228 6.58 -7.28 1.49
CA GLY A 228 7.67 -7.10 0.54
C GLY A 228 7.63 -5.73 -0.12
N THR A 229 6.44 -5.29 -0.55
CA THR A 229 6.27 -3.95 -1.13
C THR A 229 6.50 -2.86 -0.09
N LEU A 230 6.00 -3.03 1.14
CA LEU A 230 6.19 -2.12 2.27
C LEU A 230 7.67 -1.91 2.57
N VAL A 231 8.44 -2.99 2.74
CA VAL A 231 9.85 -2.92 3.13
C VAL A 231 10.69 -2.30 2.01
N ASP A 232 10.46 -2.68 0.75
CA ASP A 232 11.18 -2.07 -0.37
C ASP A 232 10.80 -0.59 -0.56
N ALA A 233 9.54 -0.22 -0.34
CA ALA A 233 9.11 1.18 -0.39
C ALA A 233 9.76 2.00 0.74
N TYR A 234 9.77 1.48 1.96
CA TYR A 234 10.45 2.11 3.10
C TYR A 234 11.94 2.34 2.80
N TYR A 235 12.66 1.34 2.29
CA TYR A 235 14.09 1.50 1.94
C TYR A 235 14.33 2.50 0.81
N ARG A 236 13.31 2.80 0.01
CA ARG A 236 13.36 3.81 -1.05
C ARG A 236 12.93 5.21 -0.58
N GLY A 237 12.55 5.36 0.68
CA GLY A 237 12.19 6.65 1.28
C GLY A 237 10.72 7.06 1.12
N TYR A 238 9.83 6.13 0.72
CA TYR A 238 8.39 6.41 0.72
C TYR A 238 7.83 6.37 2.15
N ASP A 239 6.92 7.28 2.47
CA ASP A 239 6.16 7.24 3.72
C ASP A 239 5.06 6.19 3.60
N CYS A 240 5.20 5.11 4.35
CA CYS A 240 4.34 3.96 4.24
C CYS A 240 3.26 3.97 5.33
N ILE A 241 2.00 3.79 4.94
CA ILE A 241 0.85 3.71 5.85
C ILE A 241 0.08 2.45 5.48
N VAL A 242 0.04 1.45 6.36
CA VAL A 242 -0.71 0.20 6.10
C VAL A 242 -2.15 0.36 6.61
N LEU A 243 -3.10 -0.05 5.77
CA LEU A 243 -4.53 -0.15 6.12
C LEU A 243 -4.79 -1.53 6.72
N GLU A 244 -4.94 -1.61 8.04
CA GLU A 244 -5.05 -2.87 8.77
C GLU A 244 -6.28 -3.69 8.37
N ASP A 245 -7.41 -3.04 8.15
CA ASP A 245 -8.67 -3.63 7.69
C ASP A 245 -8.70 -3.87 6.17
N GLY A 246 -7.76 -3.25 5.45
CA GLY A 246 -7.56 -3.43 4.01
C GLY A 246 -6.56 -4.53 3.67
N THR A 247 -5.96 -5.22 4.65
CA THR A 247 -4.98 -6.28 4.40
C THR A 247 -5.28 -7.57 5.15
N ALA A 248 -4.91 -8.70 4.57
CA ALA A 248 -5.05 -10.00 5.24
C ALA A 248 -4.01 -11.03 4.76
N THR A 249 -3.86 -12.10 5.53
CA THR A 249 -3.08 -13.28 5.13
C THR A 249 -3.74 -14.57 5.60
N THR A 250 -3.37 -15.68 4.95
CA THR A 250 -3.70 -17.06 5.35
C THR A 250 -2.61 -17.71 6.21
N SER A 251 -1.52 -17.00 6.48
CA SER A 251 -0.47 -17.45 7.40
C SER A 251 -0.98 -17.50 8.84
N PRO A 252 -0.29 -18.20 9.77
CA PRO A 252 -0.64 -18.16 11.19
C PRO A 252 -0.76 -16.73 11.72
N GLU A 253 -1.62 -16.52 12.72
CA GLU A 253 -1.97 -15.19 13.25
C GLU A 253 -0.75 -14.29 13.55
N GLY A 254 0.29 -14.84 14.16
CA GLY A 254 1.52 -14.11 14.46
C GLY A 254 2.24 -13.51 13.24
N ALA A 255 1.95 -13.98 12.02
CA ALA A 255 2.46 -13.37 10.80
C ALA A 255 1.82 -12.00 10.52
N PHE A 256 0.50 -11.90 10.69
CA PHE A 256 -0.21 -10.62 10.56
C PHE A 256 0.23 -9.66 11.67
N GLU A 257 0.24 -10.12 12.92
CA GLU A 257 0.66 -9.33 14.08
C GLU A 257 2.07 -8.77 13.91
N ASN A 258 3.00 -9.57 13.39
CA ASN A 258 4.38 -9.13 13.15
C ASN A 258 4.45 -7.97 12.15
N VAL A 259 3.70 -8.05 11.05
CA VAL A 259 3.70 -7.00 10.03
C VAL A 259 3.10 -5.72 10.58
N ILE A 260 1.95 -5.79 11.26
CA ILE A 260 1.30 -4.62 11.85
C ILE A 260 2.19 -3.99 12.92
N TYR A 261 2.79 -4.81 13.80
CA TYR A 261 3.71 -4.34 14.82
C TYR A 261 4.93 -3.63 14.22
N ASN A 262 5.62 -4.24 13.26
CA ASN A 262 6.80 -3.67 12.65
C ASN A 262 6.49 -2.45 11.77
N THR A 263 5.31 -2.42 11.15
CA THR A 263 4.86 -1.24 10.40
C THR A 263 4.82 -0.03 11.32
N GLY A 264 4.03 -0.09 12.40
CA GLY A 264 3.83 1.07 13.26
C GLY A 264 5.03 1.46 14.14
N ASN A 265 6.01 0.57 14.32
CA ASN A 265 7.19 0.85 15.14
C ASN A 265 8.48 1.10 14.33
N SER A 266 8.54 0.67 13.07
CA SER A 266 9.77 0.71 12.28
C SER A 266 9.56 1.25 10.86
N TYR A 267 8.60 0.71 10.11
CA TYR A 267 8.49 0.95 8.66
C TYR A 267 7.59 2.15 8.28
N GLY A 268 6.76 2.64 9.20
CA GLY A 268 5.85 3.74 8.93
C GLY A 268 4.70 3.80 9.94
N PHE A 269 3.47 3.80 9.43
CA PHE A 269 2.26 3.99 10.22
C PHE A 269 1.20 2.94 9.92
N VAL A 270 0.28 2.74 10.86
CA VAL A 270 -0.88 1.85 10.70
C VAL A 270 -2.14 2.67 10.93
N THR A 271 -3.12 2.50 10.05
CA THR A 271 -4.46 3.07 10.18
C THR A 271 -5.50 2.09 9.63
N ASP A 272 -6.76 2.51 9.57
CA ASP A 272 -7.86 1.78 8.94
C ASP A 272 -8.57 2.64 7.89
N THR A 273 -9.39 2.01 7.06
CA THR A 273 -10.11 2.71 6.00
C THR A 273 -11.05 3.79 6.52
N LYS A 274 -11.68 3.59 7.70
CA LYS A 274 -12.65 4.54 8.28
C LYS A 274 -11.97 5.83 8.70
N ARG A 275 -10.79 5.75 9.33
CA ARG A 275 -9.98 6.91 9.71
C ARG A 275 -9.55 7.72 8.49
N VAL A 276 -9.17 7.06 7.39
CA VAL A 276 -8.83 7.75 6.14
C VAL A 276 -10.05 8.43 5.51
N ILE A 277 -11.19 7.74 5.43
CA ILE A 277 -12.45 8.32 4.90
C ILE A 277 -12.86 9.55 5.73
N GLY A 278 -12.82 9.44 7.06
CA GLY A 278 -13.12 10.57 7.95
C GLY A 278 -12.19 11.76 7.75
N ALA A 279 -10.90 11.53 7.45
CA ALA A 279 -9.94 12.58 7.15
C ALA A 279 -10.23 13.29 5.81
N VAL A 280 -10.79 12.58 4.83
CA VAL A 280 -11.25 13.17 3.55
C VAL A 280 -12.43 14.13 3.76
N GLY A 281 -13.23 13.93 4.81
CA GLY A 281 -14.37 14.78 5.15
C GLY A 281 -15.67 14.39 4.44
N LEU A 282 -15.85 13.10 4.14
CA LEU A 282 -17.06 12.49 3.58
C LEU A 282 -17.81 11.64 4.60
#